data_AF-A0A815Y196-F1
#
_entry.id   AF-A0A815Y196-F1
#
_cell.length_a   1.000
_cell.length_b   1.000
_cell.length_c   1.000
_cell.angle_alpha   90.00
_cell.angle_beta   90.00
_cell.angle_gamma   90.00
#
_symmetry.space_group_name_H-M   'P 1'
#
loop_
_entity.id
_entity.type
_entity.pdbx_description
1 polymer ?
#
loop_
_entity_poly.entity_id
_entity_poly.type
_entity_poly.pdbx_seq_one_letter_code
_entity_poly.pdbx_strand_id
1 'polypeptide(L)'
;MFTCIAIQWVVAGLVSLPFTLSISPYCDVPQWLLGYTVIVSIGVPALITLGANLFIFKYVRASSHRIYPQTTTGTGSVMVRQRPTIPRRDLYLLQHMSFMFSMFVIGWAPIFCLVAIDYNTSVSPLVYTLLQVFAVFSLFVCICDLLLCNQDLRRYLRAKVPVCF
;
A
#
# COMPACT_ATOMS: atom_id res chain seq x y z
N MET A 1 17.02 3.34 -3.79
CA MET A 1 16.05 3.78 -2.76
C MET A 1 15.79 5.27 -2.83
N PHE A 2 16.79 6.15 -2.66
CA PHE A 2 16.60 7.60 -2.76
C PHE A 2 16.01 8.08 -4.09
N THR A 3 16.46 7.53 -5.22
CA THR A 3 15.90 7.86 -6.54
C THR A 3 14.41 7.51 -6.65
N CYS A 4 13.98 6.38 -6.09
CA CYS A 4 12.57 5.99 -6.07
C CYS A 4 11.73 6.95 -5.22
N ILE A 5 12.26 7.38 -4.07
CA ILE A 5 11.60 8.36 -3.19
C ILE A 5 11.49 9.70 -3.92
N ALA A 6 12.57 10.17 -4.55
CA ALA A 6 12.56 11.42 -5.30
C ALA A 6 11.56 11.38 -6.47
N ILE A 7 11.54 10.27 -7.23
CA ILE A 7 10.56 10.06 -8.31
C ILE A 7 9.14 10.05 -7.75
N GLN A 8 8.90 9.40 -6.61
CA GLN A 8 7.58 9.38 -5.97
C GLN A 8 7.10 10.80 -5.63
N TRP A 9 7.98 11.67 -5.12
CA TRP A 9 7.65 13.06 -4.85
C TRP A 9 7.36 13.85 -6.12
N VAL A 10 8.16 13.67 -7.17
CA VAL A 10 7.91 14.31 -8.47
C VAL A 10 6.56 13.88 -9.04
N VAL A 11 6.26 12.58 -9.03
CA VAL A 11 4.98 12.04 -9.50
C VAL A 11 3.82 12.57 -8.65
N ALA A 12 3.96 12.60 -7.32
CA ALA A 12 2.94 13.14 -6.43
C ALA A 12 2.67 14.63 -6.70
N GLY A 13 3.73 15.41 -6.94
CA GLY A 13 3.62 16.81 -7.34
C GLY A 13 2.93 16.99 -8.70
N LEU A 14 3.27 16.17 -9.69
CA LEU A 14 2.63 16.21 -11.01
C LEU A 14 1.14 15.84 -10.93
N VAL A 15 0.79 14.86 -10.11
CA VAL A 15 -0.60 14.43 -9.88
C VAL A 15 -1.41 15.49 -9.14
N SER A 16 -0.78 16.34 -8.31
CA SER A 16 -1.49 17.41 -7.60
C SER A 16 -1.66 18.69 -8.42
N LEU A 17 -0.93 18.87 -9.54
CA LEU A 17 -1.03 20.06 -10.41
C LEU A 17 -2.46 20.41 -10.87
N PRO A 18 -3.30 19.44 -11.30
CA PRO A 18 -4.68 19.75 -11.69
C PRO A 18 -5.48 20.45 -10.58
N PHE A 19 -5.19 20.15 -9.32
CA PHE A 19 -5.85 20.81 -8.18
C PHE A 19 -5.34 22.24 -8.00
N THR A 20 -4.02 22.46 -8.05
CA THR A 20 -3.46 23.79 -7.84
C THR A 20 -3.84 24.77 -8.95
N LEU A 21 -4.06 24.27 -10.17
CA LEU A 21 -4.42 25.09 -11.33
C LEU A 21 -5.93 25.31 -11.51
N SER A 22 -6.77 24.44 -10.94
CA SER A 22 -8.22 24.44 -11.21
C SER A 22 -9.10 24.76 -10.00
N ILE A 23 -8.51 24.96 -8.81
CA ILE A 23 -9.26 25.41 -7.63
C ILE A 23 -9.70 26.86 -7.84
N SER A 24 -11.02 27.05 -7.85
CA SER A 24 -11.62 28.38 -7.84
C SER A 24 -11.31 29.12 -6.53
N PRO A 25 -11.19 30.46 -6.52
CA PRO A 25 -11.05 31.24 -5.29
C PRO A 25 -12.20 31.03 -4.29
N TYR A 26 -13.33 30.45 -4.73
CA TYR A 26 -14.46 30.09 -3.88
C TYR A 26 -14.40 28.67 -3.33
N CYS A 27 -13.25 27.98 -3.47
CA CYS A 27 -13.06 26.57 -3.09
C CYS A 27 -13.98 25.57 -3.82
N ASP A 28 -14.60 25.99 -4.92
CA ASP A 28 -15.36 25.08 -5.78
C ASP A 28 -14.39 24.17 -6.54
N VAL A 29 -14.62 22.86 -6.42
CA VAL A 29 -13.84 21.82 -7.07
C VAL A 29 -14.60 21.33 -8.31
N PRO A 30 -14.06 21.47 -9.53
CA PRO A 30 -14.75 21.03 -10.73
C PRO A 30 -14.94 19.51 -10.75
N GLN A 31 -16.06 19.04 -11.30
CA GLN A 31 -16.47 17.63 -11.25
C GLN A 31 -15.45 16.66 -11.87
N TRP A 32 -14.83 17.06 -12.97
CA TRP A 32 -13.80 16.23 -13.62
C TRP A 32 -12.61 16.00 -12.71
N LEU A 33 -12.29 16.95 -11.81
CA LEU A 33 -11.20 16.85 -10.85
C LEU A 33 -11.54 15.84 -9.74
N LEU A 34 -12.82 15.72 -9.37
CA LEU A 34 -13.30 14.67 -8.45
C LEU A 34 -13.11 13.27 -9.04
N GLY A 35 -13.53 13.08 -10.29
CA GLY A 35 -13.32 11.82 -11.03
C GLY A 35 -11.84 11.49 -11.20
N TYR A 36 -11.03 12.50 -11.55
CA TYR A 36 -9.57 12.39 -11.62
C TYR A 36 -8.97 11.90 -10.30
N THR A 37 -9.42 12.45 -9.17
CA THR A 37 -8.95 12.08 -7.83
C THR A 37 -9.19 10.61 -7.53
N VAL A 38 -10.42 10.12 -7.76
CA VAL A 38 -10.78 8.73 -7.52
C VAL A 38 -9.90 7.79 -8.34
N ILE A 39 -9.72 8.10 -9.63
CA ILE A 39 -8.94 7.27 -10.55
C ILE A 39 -7.47 7.24 -10.14
N VAL A 40 -6.86 8.38 -9.88
CA VAL A 40 -5.41 8.47 -9.65
C VAL A 40 -5.02 8.11 -8.21
N SER A 41 -5.85 8.44 -7.21
CA SER A 41 -5.54 8.15 -5.80
C SER A 41 -5.97 6.75 -5.35
N ILE A 42 -6.97 6.14 -6.00
CA ILE A 42 -7.44 4.79 -5.66
C ILE A 42 -7.24 3.83 -6.81
N GLY A 43 -7.82 4.12 -7.98
CA GLY A 43 -7.89 3.18 -9.09
C GLY A 43 -6.51 2.70 -9.54
N VAL A 44 -5.62 3.63 -9.86
CA VAL A 44 -4.25 3.34 -10.32
C VAL A 44 -3.45 2.59 -9.25
N PRO A 45 -3.33 3.06 -7.98
CA PRO A 45 -2.64 2.31 -6.93
C PRO A 45 -3.22 0.93 -6.67
N ALA A 46 -4.55 0.77 -6.70
CA ALA A 46 -5.20 -0.53 -6.52
C ALA A 46 -4.87 -1.50 -7.64
N LEU A 47 -4.91 -1.06 -8.89
CA LEU A 47 -4.56 -1.91 -10.04
C LEU A 47 -3.08 -2.30 -10.03
N ILE A 48 -2.18 -1.35 -9.73
CA ILE A 48 -0.74 -1.64 -9.62
C ILE A 48 -0.47 -2.62 -8.48
N THR A 49 -1.05 -2.39 -7.31
CA THR A 49 -0.82 -3.24 -6.13
C THR A 49 -1.41 -4.63 -6.32
N LEU A 50 -2.62 -4.73 -6.88
CA LEU A 50 -3.23 -6.01 -7.24
C LEU A 50 -2.39 -6.76 -8.27
N GLY A 51 -1.92 -6.08 -9.32
CA GLY A 51 -1.05 -6.64 -10.35
C GLY A 51 0.26 -7.17 -9.76
N ALA A 52 0.91 -6.39 -8.89
CA ALA A 52 2.12 -6.80 -8.19
C ALA A 52 1.87 -8.02 -7.28
N ASN A 53 0.80 -8.00 -6.50
CA ASN A 53 0.43 -9.11 -5.61
C ASN A 53 0.14 -10.39 -6.40
N LEU A 54 -0.56 -10.31 -7.53
CA LEU A 54 -0.81 -11.45 -8.41
C LEU A 54 0.48 -11.99 -9.02
N PHE A 55 1.40 -11.11 -9.42
CA PHE A 55 2.70 -11.51 -9.94
C PHE A 55 3.54 -12.24 -8.88
N ILE A 56 3.61 -11.68 -7.67
CA ILE A 56 4.32 -12.29 -6.55
C ILE A 56 3.68 -13.62 -6.17
N PHE A 57 2.35 -13.70 -6.11
CA PHE A 57 1.64 -14.95 -5.85
C PHE A 57 1.94 -16.03 -6.90
N LYS A 58 1.92 -15.68 -8.19
CA LYS A 58 2.30 -16.60 -9.27
C LYS A 58 3.75 -17.06 -9.13
N TYR A 59 4.66 -16.15 -8.80
CA TYR A 59 6.08 -16.46 -8.58
C TYR A 59 6.29 -17.41 -7.38
N VAL A 60 5.61 -17.15 -6.26
CA VAL A 60 5.62 -18.00 -5.06
C VAL A 60 5.07 -19.39 -5.39
N ARG A 61 3.93 -19.47 -6.09
CA ARG A 61 3.30 -20.73 -6.49
C ARG A 61 4.18 -21.53 -7.46
N ALA A 62 4.81 -20.88 -8.43
CA ALA A 62 5.75 -21.53 -9.35
C ALA A 62 6.99 -22.06 -8.64
N SER A 63 7.47 -21.34 -7.60
CA SER A 63 8.63 -21.74 -6.80
C SER A 63 8.31 -22.89 -5.84
N SER A 64 7.08 -22.97 -5.31
CA SER A 64 6.66 -24.04 -4.41
C SER A 64 6.28 -25.34 -5.13
N HIS A 65 5.81 -25.27 -6.38
CA HIS A 65 5.34 -26.43 -7.14
C HIS A 65 6.44 -27.20 -7.90
N ARG A 66 7.69 -26.71 -7.91
CA ARG A 66 8.83 -27.47 -8.42
C ARG A 66 9.34 -28.46 -7.37
N ILE A 67 8.64 -29.59 -7.26
CA ILE A 67 9.26 -30.84 -6.82
C ILE A 67 10.25 -31.21 -7.91
N TYR A 68 11.50 -30.79 -7.77
CA TYR A 68 12.55 -31.25 -8.69
C TYR A 68 12.72 -32.75 -8.46
N PRO A 69 12.63 -33.60 -9.50
CA PRO A 69 13.07 -34.98 -9.37
C PRO A 69 14.54 -34.95 -8.93
N GLN A 70 14.88 -35.75 -7.93
CA GLN A 70 16.28 -36.01 -7.59
C GLN A 70 16.92 -36.61 -8.84
N THR A 71 17.66 -35.82 -9.60
CA THR A 71 18.45 -36.34 -10.72
C THR A 71 19.66 -37.04 -10.15
N THR A 72 19.57 -38.36 -10.02
CA THR A 72 20.70 -39.24 -9.73
C THR A 72 21.67 -39.12 -10.91
N THR A 73 22.79 -38.44 -10.72
CA THR A 73 23.90 -38.52 -11.68
C THR A 73 24.47 -39.93 -11.64
N GLY A 74 24.86 -40.48 -12.80
CA GLY A 74 25.32 -41.88 -12.97
C GLY A 74 26.51 -42.32 -12.11
N THR A 75 27.08 -41.44 -11.30
CA THR A 75 28.14 -41.66 -10.30
C THR A 75 27.63 -41.85 -8.87
N GLY A 76 26.32 -41.97 -8.63
CA GLY A 76 25.75 -42.24 -7.30
C GLY A 76 25.74 -41.04 -6.33
N SER A 77 26.24 -39.88 -6.74
CA SER A 77 26.13 -38.64 -5.97
C SER A 77 24.75 -38.01 -6.15
N VAL A 78 23.98 -37.89 -5.06
CA VAL A 78 22.70 -37.16 -5.06
C VAL A 78 23.01 -35.66 -5.07
N MET A 79 22.86 -35.00 -6.21
CA MET A 79 22.97 -33.55 -6.29
C MET A 79 21.63 -32.93 -5.85
N VAL A 80 21.50 -32.60 -4.56
CA VAL A 80 20.32 -31.89 -4.04
C VAL A 80 20.38 -30.45 -4.53
N ARG A 81 19.63 -30.13 -5.61
CA ARG A 81 19.46 -28.74 -6.05
C ARG A 81 18.70 -27.99 -4.96
N GLN A 82 19.37 -27.04 -4.30
CA GLN A 82 18.78 -26.25 -3.22
C GLN A 82 17.45 -25.64 -3.69
N ARG A 83 16.38 -25.87 -2.92
CA ARG A 83 15.08 -25.24 -3.15
C ARG A 83 15.27 -23.72 -3.22
N PRO A 84 14.67 -23.00 -4.18
CA PRO A 84 14.47 -21.56 -4.02
C PRO A 84 13.46 -21.36 -2.88
N THR A 85 13.91 -21.39 -1.64
CA THR A 85 13.10 -21.05 -0.48
C THR A 85 12.99 -19.54 -0.45
N ILE A 86 11.81 -19.01 -0.77
CA ILE A 86 11.49 -17.62 -0.47
C ILE A 86 11.66 -17.45 1.05
N PRO A 87 12.50 -16.51 1.51
CA PRO A 87 12.70 -16.34 2.93
C PRO A 87 11.37 -16.01 3.60
N ARG A 88 11.06 -16.66 4.73
CA ARG A 88 9.82 -16.37 5.50
C ARG A 88 9.66 -14.89 5.84
N ARG A 89 10.80 -14.18 5.97
CA ARG A 89 10.87 -12.73 6.15
C ARG A 89 10.16 -11.96 5.03
N ASP A 90 10.38 -12.35 3.78
CA ASP A 90 9.85 -11.62 2.61
C ASP A 90 8.34 -11.83 2.47
N LEU A 91 7.86 -13.04 2.80
CA LEU A 91 6.42 -13.33 2.85
C LEU A 91 5.72 -12.52 3.94
N TYR A 92 6.33 -12.41 5.12
CA TYR A 92 5.79 -11.62 6.22
C TYR A 92 5.76 -10.12 5.86
N LEU A 93 6.81 -9.63 5.20
CA LEU A 93 6.87 -8.24 4.71
C LEU A 93 5.80 -7.96 3.65
N LEU A 94 5.59 -8.89 2.71
CA LEU A 94 4.54 -8.78 1.71
C LEU A 94 3.14 -8.76 2.34
N GLN A 95 2.90 -9.62 3.33
CA GLN A 95 1.63 -9.65 4.06
C GLN A 95 1.35 -8.30 4.74
N HIS A 96 2.36 -7.70 5.35
CA HIS A 96 2.27 -6.37 5.96
C HIS A 96 2.02 -5.26 4.94
N MET A 97 2.74 -5.26 3.82
CA MET A 97 2.51 -4.30 2.74
C MET A 97 1.08 -4.40 2.19
N SER A 98 0.56 -5.62 2.03
CA SER A 98 -0.82 -5.87 1.60
C SER A 98 -1.85 -5.40 2.64
N PHE A 99 -1.58 -5.63 3.93
CA PHE A 99 -2.42 -5.17 5.02
C PHE A 99 -2.49 -3.64 5.08
N MET A 100 -1.34 -2.95 5.07
CA MET A 100 -1.27 -1.49 5.07
C MET A 100 -2.00 -0.89 3.86
N PHE A 101 -1.83 -1.50 2.67
CA PHE A 101 -2.55 -1.06 1.47
C PHE A 101 -4.07 -1.23 1.61
N SER A 102 -4.52 -2.36 2.15
CA SER A 102 -5.95 -2.63 2.37
C SER A 102 -6.57 -1.64 3.36
N MET A 103 -5.86 -1.34 4.47
CA MET A 103 -6.29 -0.33 5.44
C MET A 103 -6.39 1.07 4.82
N PHE A 104 -5.44 1.43 3.96
CA PHE A 104 -5.50 2.68 3.21
C PHE A 104 -6.74 2.74 2.30
N VAL A 105 -6.98 1.70 1.48
CA VAL A 105 -8.15 1.64 0.60
C VAL A 105 -9.45 1.70 1.39
N ILE A 106 -9.59 0.91 2.46
CA ILE A 106 -10.80 0.89 3.29
C ILE A 106 -11.04 2.25 3.93
N GLY A 107 -10.00 2.91 4.46
CA GLY A 107 -10.15 4.21 5.11
C GLY A 107 -10.48 5.34 4.14
N TRP A 108 -9.82 5.38 2.97
CA TRP A 108 -9.89 6.53 2.07
C TRP A 108 -10.93 6.38 0.96
N ALA A 109 -11.21 5.16 0.49
CA ALA A 109 -12.18 4.96 -0.59
C ALA A 109 -13.59 5.50 -0.27
N PRO A 110 -14.13 5.35 0.95
CA PRO A 110 -15.45 5.90 1.27
C PRO A 110 -15.54 7.42 1.06
N ILE A 111 -14.50 8.19 1.43
CA ILE A 111 -14.49 9.65 1.22
C ILE A 111 -14.53 9.98 -0.27
N PHE A 112 -13.65 9.36 -1.04
CA PHE A 112 -13.54 9.62 -2.47
C PHE A 112 -14.80 9.16 -3.24
N CYS A 113 -15.40 8.05 -2.86
CA CYS A 113 -16.69 7.59 -3.39
C CYS A 113 -17.82 8.57 -3.02
N LEU A 114 -17.84 9.05 -1.79
CA LEU A 114 -18.88 9.97 -1.32
C LEU A 114 -18.79 11.32 -2.04
N VAL A 115 -17.58 11.86 -2.22
CA VAL A 115 -17.33 13.06 -3.02
C VAL A 115 -17.77 12.88 -4.48
N ALA A 116 -17.67 11.66 -5.03
CA ALA A 116 -18.17 11.36 -6.38
C ALA A 116 -19.71 11.23 -6.44
N ILE A 117 -20.36 10.83 -5.34
CA ILE A 117 -21.82 10.58 -5.26
C ILE A 117 -22.61 11.83 -4.86
N ASP A 118 -22.01 12.74 -4.08
CA ASP A 118 -22.61 14.00 -3.60
C ASP A 118 -23.06 14.95 -4.74
N TYR A 119 -22.74 14.59 -5.99
CA TYR A 119 -23.29 15.22 -7.18
C TYR A 119 -24.83 15.11 -7.28
N ASN A 120 -25.43 14.01 -6.81
CA ASN A 120 -26.86 13.73 -7.02
C ASN A 120 -27.71 13.81 -5.75
N THR A 121 -27.09 13.93 -4.57
CA THR A 121 -27.78 13.87 -3.28
C THR A 121 -27.03 14.72 -2.27
N SER A 122 -27.72 15.65 -1.62
CA SER A 122 -27.14 16.46 -0.54
C SER A 122 -26.76 15.57 0.64
N VAL A 123 -25.47 15.25 0.78
CA VAL A 123 -24.97 14.49 1.93
C VAL A 123 -24.81 15.41 3.13
N SER A 124 -25.18 14.91 4.32
CA SER A 124 -25.00 15.67 5.56
C SER A 124 -23.51 15.94 5.86
N PRO A 125 -23.13 17.16 6.28
CA PRO A 125 -21.76 17.50 6.69
C PRO A 125 -21.19 16.61 7.81
N LEU A 126 -22.08 16.02 8.62
CA LEU A 126 -21.68 15.06 9.66
C LEU A 126 -21.06 13.79 9.05
N VAL A 127 -21.63 13.30 7.95
CA VAL A 127 -21.13 12.10 7.27
C VAL A 127 -19.74 12.35 6.69
N TYR A 128 -19.52 13.52 6.08
CA TYR A 128 -18.21 13.95 5.61
C TYR A 128 -17.16 13.94 6.74
N THR A 129 -17.49 14.57 7.87
CA THR A 129 -16.59 14.63 9.03
C THR A 129 -16.28 13.23 9.57
N LEU A 130 -17.28 12.36 9.70
CA LEU A 130 -17.09 11.00 10.20
C LEU A 130 -16.19 10.16 9.27
N LEU A 131 -16.39 10.26 7.96
CA LEU A 131 -15.54 9.56 7.00
C LEU A 131 -14.11 10.12 7.02
N GLN A 132 -13.93 11.43 7.18
CA GLN A 132 -12.62 12.05 7.32
C GLN A 132 -11.88 11.56 8.56
N VAL A 133 -12.56 11.49 9.71
CA VAL A 133 -12.00 10.89 10.94
C VAL A 133 -11.62 9.44 10.70
N PHE A 134 -12.46 8.68 9.99
CA PHE A 134 -12.17 7.28 9.65
C PHE A 134 -10.92 7.12 8.77
N ALA A 135 -10.71 7.98 7.77
CA ALA A 135 -9.51 7.97 6.94
C ALA A 135 -8.24 8.38 7.70
N VAL A 136 -8.34 9.34 8.62
CA VAL A 136 -7.22 9.69 9.50
C VAL A 136 -6.90 8.54 10.46
N PHE A 137 -7.93 7.89 11.00
CA PHE A 137 -7.77 6.72 11.85
C PHE A 137 -7.09 5.56 11.12
N SER A 138 -7.40 5.32 9.84
CA SER A 138 -6.72 4.29 9.06
C SER A 138 -5.21 4.56 8.90
N LEU A 139 -4.81 5.83 8.71
CA LEU A 139 -3.39 6.20 8.70
C LEU A 139 -2.73 5.95 10.06
N PHE A 140 -3.42 6.27 11.15
CA PHE A 140 -2.93 5.99 12.50
C PHE A 140 -2.67 4.50 12.71
N VAL A 141 -3.59 3.62 12.26
CA VAL A 141 -3.40 2.17 12.32
C VAL A 141 -2.18 1.74 11.51
N CYS A 142 -1.95 2.28 10.31
CA CYS A 142 -0.74 1.99 9.52
C CYS A 142 0.55 2.41 10.24
N ILE A 143 0.55 3.56 10.93
CA ILE A 143 1.69 4.00 11.75
C ILE A 143 1.93 3.03 12.91
N CYS A 144 0.87 2.63 13.62
CA CYS A 144 0.96 1.65 14.70
C CYS A 144 1.49 0.30 14.21
N ASP A 145 0.99 -0.22 13.09
CA ASP A 145 1.47 -1.45 12.47
C ASP A 145 2.98 -1.37 12.15
N LEU A 146 3.41 -0.27 11.52
CA LEU A 146 4.82 -0.05 11.19
C LEU A 146 5.70 0.02 12.44
N LEU A 147 5.24 0.68 13.51
CA LEU A 147 5.94 0.73 14.79
C LEU A 147 6.02 -0.63 15.48
N LEU A 148 4.95 -1.42 15.45
CA LEU A 148 4.88 -2.72 16.14
C LEU A 148 5.64 -3.81 15.39
N CYS A 149 5.61 -3.79 14.06
CA CYS A 149 6.15 -4.87 13.24
C CYS A 149 7.61 -4.63 12.83
N ASN A 150 8.08 -3.37 12.78
CA ASN A 150 9.47 -3.07 12.45
C ASN A 150 10.40 -3.27 13.67
N GLN A 151 11.14 -4.39 13.68
CA GLN A 151 12.09 -4.70 14.76
C GLN A 151 13.20 -3.67 14.91
N ASP A 152 13.71 -3.13 13.80
CA ASP A 152 14.83 -2.19 13.83
C ASP A 152 14.38 -0.84 14.40
N LEU A 153 13.19 -0.38 14.02
CA LEU A 153 12.59 0.82 14.59
C LEU A 153 12.32 0.68 16.10
N ARG A 154 11.81 -0.48 16.54
CA ARG A 154 11.62 -0.75 17.98
C ARG A 154 12.93 -0.79 18.75
N ARG A 155 13.98 -1.41 18.19
CA ARG A 155 15.32 -1.42 18.80
C ARG A 155 15.86 0.00 18.93
N TYR A 156 15.73 0.81 17.88
CA TYR A 156 16.14 2.20 17.90
C TYR A 156 15.37 3.02 18.94
N LEU A 157 14.04 2.90 18.98
CA LEU A 157 13.20 3.60 19.94
C LEU A 157 13.52 3.18 21.38
N ARG A 158 13.71 1.89 21.65
CA ARG A 158 14.13 1.41 22.99
C ARG A 158 15.52 1.91 23.40
N ALA A 159 16.42 2.12 22.44
CA ALA A 159 17.77 2.62 22.72
C ALA A 159 17.81 4.14 22.97
N LYS A 160 16.84 4.90 22.43
CA LYS A 160 16.80 6.37 22.50
C LYS A 160 15.76 6.93 23.46
N VAL A 161 14.67 6.20 23.68
CA VAL A 161 13.69 6.51 24.71
C VAL A 161 14.14 5.73 25.94
N PRO A 162 14.81 6.37 26.93
CA PRO A 162 15.05 5.72 28.20
C PRO A 162 13.68 5.33 28.74
N VAL A 163 13.45 4.03 28.88
CA VAL A 163 12.22 3.54 29.47
C VAL A 163 12.26 3.96 30.94
N CYS A 164 11.52 5.01 31.29
CA CYS A 164 11.10 5.27 32.66
C CYS A 164 9.99 4.28 33.01
N PHE A 165 10.33 2.99 33.14
CA PHE A 165 9.55 1.96 33.84
C PHE A 165 10.48 0.83 34.23
#